data_AF-A0A975HJ55-F1
#
_entry.id   AF-A0A975HJ55-F1
#
_cell.length_a   1.000
_cell.length_b   1.000
_cell.length_c   1.000
_cell.angle_alpha   90.00
_cell.angle_beta   90.00
_cell.angle_gamma   90.00
#
_symmetry.space_group_name_H-M   'P 1'
#
loop_
_entity.id
_entity.type
_entity.pdbx_description
1 polymer ?
#
loop_
_entity_poly.entity_id
_entity_poly.type
_entity_poly.pdbx_seq_one_letter_code
_entity_poly.pdbx_strand_id
1 'polypeptide(L)'
;MKTIYAFWLTLAVLVLSLPAMAEWYEATGQAKIRHGDVRSAKSRATQDAVKQAMLFSGANVASIQQISEGLLVDDMLQVHANGAINRIEIVEEHQRGNTISVTIRADIFPEERTCYASEFGKKIAITQFPIQHWEQAKVGSIYKLEKEIPKKIVQLFQAGANTVYPVSWFNKKLNVNIDFEQQGQVRYQLIDAVAEQANTQFVMFGQISDLSFGEQSNDFKFWQDDQFERFFTMDVIIANALTHEVLYQNRFHSSAEWTFDQRQPVQVNSRKFWNSDYGNGIERVLTNMRDDILSELSCQQLQSKILSVNNGNQVQINIGRGQGVYIGQEYRVSYRADVIDDNGNLLTNFVISPYRVKITKVYENSAIAESLDADFMSNVQVNDVIELKDWKTDW
;
A
#
# COMPACT_ATOMS: atom_id res chain seq x y z
N MET A 1 -58.47 32.11 -0.90
CA MET A 1 -57.99 30.88 -1.57
C MET A 1 -56.52 30.95 -1.98
N LYS A 2 -56.06 31.98 -2.71
CA LYS A 2 -54.63 32.10 -3.14
C LYS A 2 -53.59 32.07 -2.00
N THR A 3 -53.91 32.64 -0.84
CA THR A 3 -53.02 32.67 0.35
C THR A 3 -52.85 31.30 1.01
N ILE A 4 -53.87 30.44 0.94
CA ILE A 4 -53.82 29.09 1.52
C ILE A 4 -52.94 28.19 0.66
N TYR A 5 -53.07 28.25 -0.67
CA TYR A 5 -52.20 27.50 -1.58
C TYR A 5 -50.73 27.92 -1.46
N ALA A 6 -50.46 29.22 -1.27
CA ALA A 6 -49.10 29.69 -1.01
C ALA A 6 -48.52 29.09 0.27
N PHE A 7 -49.31 29.01 1.35
CA PHE A 7 -48.89 28.44 2.63
C PHE A 7 -48.59 26.94 2.53
N TRP A 8 -49.43 26.18 1.84
CA TRP A 8 -49.22 24.75 1.60
C TRP A 8 -48.02 24.49 0.67
N LEU A 9 -47.77 25.35 -0.31
CA LEU A 9 -46.60 25.24 -1.20
C LEU A 9 -45.30 25.54 -0.45
N THR A 10 -45.27 26.55 0.44
CA THR A 10 -44.11 26.82 1.30
C THR A 10 -43.86 25.72 2.32
N LEU A 11 -44.92 25.10 2.86
CA LEU A 11 -44.78 23.97 3.79
C LEU A 11 -44.23 22.73 3.07
N ALA A 12 -44.63 22.47 1.82
CA ALA A 12 -44.12 21.36 1.02
C ALA A 12 -42.62 21.52 0.68
N VAL A 13 -42.14 22.74 0.43
CA VAL A 13 -40.72 23.01 0.16
C VAL A 13 -39.85 22.83 1.42
N LEU A 14 -40.37 23.15 2.61
CA LEU A 14 -39.68 22.95 3.89
C LEU A 14 -39.55 21.47 4.30
N VAL A 15 -40.42 20.59 3.81
CA VAL A 15 -40.35 19.13 4.07
C VAL A 15 -39.39 18.41 3.10
N LEU A 16 -38.97 19.09 2.02
CA LEU A 16 -38.03 18.56 1.00
C LEU A 16 -36.56 18.92 1.28
N SER A 17 -36.20 19.29 2.52
CA SER A 17 -34.80 19.49 2.87
C SER A 17 -34.04 18.16 2.80
N LEU A 18 -33.32 17.94 1.70
CA LEU A 18 -32.36 16.85 1.59
C LEU A 18 -31.26 17.08 2.65
N PRO A 19 -30.92 16.06 3.47
CA PRO A 19 -29.77 16.18 4.35
C PRO A 19 -28.52 16.33 3.48
N ALA A 20 -27.86 17.48 3.59
CA ALA A 20 -26.50 17.63 3.06
C ALA A 20 -25.58 16.78 3.94
N MET A 21 -25.14 15.63 3.44
CA MET A 21 -24.11 14.83 4.08
C MET A 21 -22.77 15.49 3.77
N ALA A 22 -22.21 16.18 4.77
CA ALA A 22 -20.79 16.53 4.75
C ALA A 22 -20.03 15.31 5.27
N GLU A 23 -19.26 14.66 4.40
CA GLU A 23 -18.44 13.50 4.77
C GLU A 23 -17.07 13.99 5.23
N TRP A 24 -16.80 13.83 6.52
CA TRP A 24 -15.49 14.13 7.11
C TRP A 24 -14.67 12.85 7.19
N TYR A 25 -13.43 12.93 6.73
CA TYR A 25 -12.50 11.81 6.82
C TYR A 25 -11.59 11.97 8.04
N GLU A 26 -11.57 10.96 8.90
CA GLU A 26 -10.67 10.91 10.06
C GLU A 26 -9.55 9.90 9.82
N ALA A 27 -8.31 10.33 10.06
CA ALA A 27 -7.13 9.48 9.91
C ALA A 27 -6.09 9.81 10.98
N THR A 28 -5.29 8.80 11.35
CA THR A 28 -4.25 8.94 12.37
C THR A 28 -2.89 8.69 11.78
N GLY A 29 -2.04 9.70 11.80
CA GLY A 29 -0.64 9.58 11.41
C GLY A 29 0.27 9.46 12.61
N GLN A 30 1.44 8.83 12.42
CA GLN A 30 2.41 8.63 13.49
C GLN A 30 3.83 8.98 13.04
N ALA A 31 4.61 9.55 13.96
CA ALA A 31 6.02 9.78 13.73
C ALA A 31 6.83 9.61 15.02
N LYS A 32 8.08 9.19 14.88
CA LYS A 32 9.00 9.15 16.01
C LYS A 32 9.60 10.53 16.30
N ILE A 33 9.70 10.84 17.58
CA ILE A 33 10.47 11.97 18.11
C ILE A 33 11.95 11.59 17.99
N ARG A 34 12.77 12.45 17.42
CA ARG A 34 14.19 12.17 17.19
C ARG A 34 15.01 13.32 17.73
N HIS A 35 16.06 13.05 18.50
CA HIS A 35 16.89 14.07 19.15
C HIS A 35 16.10 15.10 20.00
N GLY A 36 14.95 14.70 20.54
CA GLY A 36 14.06 15.61 21.28
C GLY A 36 13.27 16.59 20.40
N ASP A 37 13.37 16.51 19.07
CA ASP A 37 12.64 17.36 18.14
C ASP A 37 11.19 16.89 17.97
N VAL A 38 10.35 17.34 18.90
CA VAL A 38 8.91 17.07 18.90
C VAL A 38 8.21 17.81 17.76
N ARG A 39 8.67 19.01 17.39
CA ARG A 39 8.03 19.84 16.37
C ARG A 39 8.10 19.18 14.99
N SER A 40 9.28 18.71 14.60
CA SER A 40 9.46 17.97 13.35
C SER A 40 8.69 16.66 13.36
N ALA A 41 8.67 15.95 14.49
CA ALA A 41 7.87 14.73 14.63
C ALA A 41 6.38 15.00 14.45
N LYS A 42 5.84 16.06 15.08
CA LYS A 42 4.44 16.47 14.91
C LYS A 42 4.13 16.75 13.45
N SER A 43 4.95 17.56 12.77
CA SER A 43 4.77 17.86 11.34
C SER A 43 4.74 16.59 10.48
N ARG A 44 5.64 15.63 10.72
CA ARG A 44 5.66 14.34 10.01
C ARG A 44 4.43 13.49 10.31
N ALA A 45 3.97 13.44 11.56
CA ALA A 45 2.78 12.70 11.95
C ALA A 45 1.51 13.31 11.33
N THR A 46 1.39 14.64 11.31
CA THR A 46 0.29 15.33 10.62
C THR A 46 0.32 15.03 9.12
N GLN A 47 1.48 15.10 8.48
CA GLN A 47 1.61 14.78 7.05
C GLN A 47 1.21 13.32 6.74
N ASP A 48 1.63 12.37 7.58
CA ASP A 48 1.23 10.96 7.49
C ASP A 48 -0.30 10.80 7.62
N ALA A 49 -0.93 11.53 8.56
CA ALA A 49 -2.38 11.51 8.74
C ALA A 49 -3.13 12.04 7.51
N VAL A 50 -2.64 13.14 6.90
CA VAL A 50 -3.21 13.73 5.69
C VAL A 50 -3.13 12.77 4.51
N LYS A 51 -1.98 12.11 4.32
CA LYS A 51 -1.81 11.10 3.27
C LYS A 51 -2.79 9.94 3.43
N GLN A 52 -2.98 9.45 4.65
CA GLN A 52 -3.93 8.38 4.94
C GLN A 52 -5.40 8.80 4.70
N ALA A 53 -5.78 10.02 5.10
CA ALA A 53 -7.13 10.55 4.84
C ALA A 53 -7.41 10.66 3.34
N MET A 54 -6.43 11.15 2.56
CA MET A 54 -6.53 11.26 1.10
C MET A 54 -6.67 9.89 0.44
N LEU A 55 -5.85 8.91 0.83
CA LEU A 55 -5.95 7.53 0.36
C LEU A 55 -7.34 6.92 0.61
N PHE A 56 -7.90 7.13 1.80
CA PHE A 56 -9.21 6.60 2.16
C PHE A 56 -10.34 7.27 1.37
N SER A 57 -10.26 8.60 1.17
CA SER A 57 -11.23 9.35 0.35
C SER A 57 -11.19 9.00 -1.15
N GLY A 58 -10.19 8.24 -1.61
CA GLY A 58 -9.97 7.94 -3.02
C GLY A 58 -9.38 9.10 -3.82
N ALA A 59 -8.98 10.20 -3.17
CA ALA A 59 -8.34 11.34 -3.79
C ALA A 59 -6.86 11.05 -4.12
N ASN A 60 -6.34 11.65 -5.21
CA ASN A 60 -4.97 11.42 -5.66
C ASN A 60 -3.93 11.96 -4.66
N VAL A 61 -3.06 11.08 -4.17
CA VAL A 61 -2.01 11.38 -3.18
C VAL A 61 -0.82 12.15 -3.79
N ALA A 62 -0.64 12.11 -5.11
CA ALA A 62 0.46 12.76 -5.81
C ALA A 62 0.45 14.30 -5.68
N SER A 63 -0.72 14.90 -5.39
CA SER A 63 -0.88 16.36 -5.21
C SER A 63 -0.34 16.89 -3.88
N ILE A 64 0.13 16.03 -2.96
CA ILE A 64 0.59 16.43 -1.61
C ILE A 64 2.06 16.92 -1.60
N GLN A 65 2.86 16.63 -2.63
CA GLN A 65 4.28 17.01 -2.69
C GLN A 65 4.51 18.53 -2.51
N GLN A 66 3.53 19.37 -2.85
CA GLN A 66 3.60 20.84 -2.74
C GLN A 66 3.24 21.41 -1.35
N ILE A 67 2.71 20.60 -0.43
CA ILE A 67 2.24 21.04 0.91
C ILE A 67 3.38 21.05 1.95
N SER A 68 4.53 20.45 1.63
CA SER A 68 5.68 20.33 2.56
C SER A 68 6.27 21.67 3.03
N GLU A 69 6.04 22.77 2.31
CA GLU A 69 6.58 24.10 2.65
C GLU A 69 5.59 25.00 3.42
N GLY A 70 4.33 24.58 3.59
CA GLY A 70 3.26 25.39 4.19
C GLY A 70 2.77 24.96 5.58
N LEU A 71 3.23 23.81 6.10
CA LEU A 71 2.84 23.30 7.43
C LEU A 71 3.61 24.00 8.57
N LEU A 72 3.33 25.29 8.77
CA LEU A 72 3.74 26.01 9.97
C LEU A 72 2.73 25.75 11.09
N VAL A 73 3.25 25.24 12.21
CA VAL A 73 2.53 24.83 13.41
C VAL A 73 1.98 26.07 14.12
N ASP A 74 0.71 26.40 13.91
CA ASP A 74 -0.11 27.16 14.86
C ASP A 74 -1.60 26.84 14.71
N ASP A 75 -2.37 27.01 15.79
CA ASP A 75 -3.69 26.43 16.12
C ASP A 75 -4.88 26.71 15.16
N MET A 76 -4.66 27.18 13.94
CA MET A 76 -5.71 27.31 12.93
C MET A 76 -5.16 27.11 11.52
N LEU A 77 -5.10 25.85 11.07
CA LEU A 77 -4.73 25.48 9.70
C LEU A 77 -5.92 25.72 8.75
N GLN A 78 -5.95 26.88 8.10
CA GLN A 78 -6.70 27.07 6.84
C GLN A 78 -5.75 26.81 5.67
N VAL A 79 -5.57 25.54 5.32
CA VAL A 79 -4.81 25.15 4.13
C VAL A 79 -5.78 25.03 2.98
N HIS A 80 -5.75 26.02 2.07
CA HIS A 80 -6.34 25.86 0.75
C HIS A 80 -5.40 24.98 -0.09
N ALA A 81 -5.53 23.66 0.04
CA ALA A 81 -4.80 22.73 -0.83
C ALA A 81 -5.56 22.67 -2.17
N ASN A 82 -4.98 23.22 -3.22
CA ASN A 82 -5.55 23.11 -4.56
C ASN A 82 -5.77 21.63 -4.92
N GLY A 83 -7.04 21.26 -5.14
CA GLY A 83 -7.43 19.99 -5.80
C GLY A 83 -8.53 19.20 -5.10
N ALA A 84 -8.37 18.89 -3.80
CA ALA A 84 -9.31 17.98 -3.12
C ALA A 84 -9.57 18.26 -1.63
N ILE A 85 -8.70 18.99 -0.90
CA ILE A 85 -8.88 19.20 0.55
C ILE A 85 -9.31 20.65 0.83
N ASN A 86 -10.47 20.81 1.47
CA ASN A 86 -11.03 22.10 1.82
C ASN A 86 -10.60 22.55 3.23
N ARG A 87 -10.55 21.63 4.20
CA ARG A 87 -10.22 21.95 5.60
C ARG A 87 -9.59 20.76 6.32
N ILE A 88 -8.65 21.02 7.22
CA ILE A 88 -8.02 20.00 8.09
C ILE A 88 -8.01 20.52 9.52
N GLU A 89 -8.45 19.70 10.46
CA GLU A 89 -8.44 19.97 11.89
C GLU A 89 -7.72 18.85 12.63
N ILE A 90 -6.85 19.19 13.59
CA ILE A 90 -6.28 18.19 14.50
C ILE A 90 -7.29 17.96 15.61
N VAL A 91 -7.79 16.72 15.74
CA VAL A 91 -8.79 16.36 16.77
C VAL A 91 -8.15 15.72 17.99
N GLU A 92 -7.02 15.04 17.82
CA GLU A 92 -6.31 14.35 18.90
C GLU A 92 -4.81 14.38 18.67
N GLU A 93 -4.05 14.64 19.74
CA GLU A 93 -2.60 14.55 19.75
C GLU A 93 -2.16 13.78 21.00
N HIS A 94 -1.44 12.69 20.80
CA HIS A 94 -0.92 11.89 21.88
C HIS A 94 0.54 11.52 21.67
N GLN A 95 1.35 11.83 22.67
CA GLN A 95 2.73 11.36 22.74
C GLN A 95 2.81 10.13 23.65
N ARG A 96 3.27 9.01 23.10
CA ARG A 96 3.61 7.80 23.85
C ARG A 96 5.10 7.51 23.72
N GLY A 97 5.84 7.80 24.78
CA GLY A 97 7.29 7.65 24.82
C GLY A 97 7.97 8.53 23.77
N ASN A 98 8.51 7.89 22.73
CA ASN A 98 9.27 8.55 21.66
C ASN A 98 8.52 8.55 20.32
N THR A 99 7.20 8.37 20.35
CA THR A 99 6.31 8.44 19.18
C THR A 99 5.19 9.44 19.47
N ILE A 100 4.91 10.30 18.51
CA ILE A 100 3.75 11.18 18.48
C ILE A 100 2.74 10.64 17.49
N SER A 101 1.50 10.52 17.92
CA SER A 101 0.35 10.16 17.09
C SER A 101 -0.56 11.38 16.98
N VAL A 102 -0.94 11.74 15.75
CA VAL A 102 -1.81 12.87 15.45
C VAL A 102 -3.00 12.35 14.67
N THR A 103 -4.20 12.55 15.21
CA THR A 103 -5.45 12.27 14.51
C THR A 103 -5.99 13.58 13.95
N ILE A 104 -6.29 13.57 12.66
CA ILE A 104 -6.90 14.69 11.96
C ILE A 104 -8.31 14.35 11.52
N ARG A 105 -9.11 15.39 11.33
CA ARG A 105 -10.36 15.37 10.59
C ARG A 105 -10.22 16.29 9.38
N ALA A 106 -10.49 15.77 8.18
CA ALA A 106 -10.35 16.52 6.94
C ALA A 106 -11.65 16.51 6.12
N ASP A 107 -12.00 17.67 5.56
CA ASP A 107 -13.07 17.85 4.57
C ASP A 107 -12.43 17.70 3.18
N ILE A 108 -12.68 16.54 2.55
CA ILE A 108 -12.06 16.17 1.27
C ILE A 108 -13.17 15.97 0.24
N PHE A 109 -13.10 16.72 -0.85
CA PHE A 109 -13.92 16.54 -2.03
C PHE A 109 -13.10 15.75 -3.06
N PRO A 110 -13.28 14.42 -3.16
CA PRO A 110 -12.61 13.65 -4.20
C PRO A 110 -13.09 14.12 -5.58
N GLU A 111 -12.16 14.38 -6.51
CA GLU A 111 -12.51 14.47 -7.93
C GLU A 111 -13.14 13.15 -8.40
N GLU A 112 -14.01 13.19 -9.42
CA GLU A 112 -14.99 12.13 -9.85
C GLU A 112 -14.47 10.70 -10.11
N ARG A 113 -13.22 10.36 -9.79
CA ARG A 113 -12.71 8.99 -9.76
C ARG A 113 -12.78 8.41 -8.36
N THR A 114 -13.99 8.11 -7.88
CA THR A 114 -14.19 7.35 -6.64
C THR A 114 -13.69 5.91 -6.82
N CYS A 115 -12.51 5.60 -6.29
CA CYS A 115 -11.97 4.24 -6.29
C CYS A 115 -12.63 3.41 -5.15
N TYR A 116 -13.81 2.81 -5.43
CA TYR A 116 -14.54 1.93 -4.49
C TYR A 116 -13.74 0.71 -4.01
N ALA A 117 -12.64 0.37 -4.69
CA ALA A 117 -11.81 -0.76 -4.32
C ALA A 117 -10.91 -0.49 -3.10
N SER A 118 -10.79 0.76 -2.63
CA SER A 118 -9.90 1.14 -1.52
C SER A 118 -10.26 0.46 -0.18
N GLU A 119 -11.53 0.09 0.00
CA GLU A 119 -12.06 -0.56 1.21
C GLU A 119 -11.60 -2.01 1.37
N PHE A 120 -11.15 -2.65 0.28
CA PHE A 120 -10.73 -4.04 0.28
C PHE A 120 -9.21 -4.15 0.35
N GLY A 121 -8.73 -5.02 1.24
CA GLY A 121 -7.31 -5.26 1.44
C GLY A 121 -6.71 -6.14 0.35
N LYS A 122 -5.69 -5.64 -0.34
CA LYS A 122 -4.96 -6.36 -1.39
C LYS A 122 -3.83 -7.16 -0.75
N LYS A 123 -3.87 -8.49 -0.90
CA LYS A 123 -2.80 -9.36 -0.39
C LYS A 123 -1.54 -9.22 -1.24
N ILE A 124 -0.43 -8.79 -0.62
CA ILE A 124 0.87 -8.66 -1.27
C ILE A 124 1.92 -9.53 -0.58
N ALA A 125 2.57 -10.42 -1.33
CA ALA A 125 3.71 -11.18 -0.82
C ALA A 125 4.97 -10.32 -0.90
N ILE A 126 5.65 -10.10 0.22
CA ILE A 126 6.88 -9.31 0.28
C ILE A 126 8.07 -10.27 0.38
N THR A 127 8.90 -10.30 -0.67
CA THR A 127 10.04 -11.22 -0.78
C THR A 127 11.28 -10.70 -0.06
N GLN A 128 12.36 -11.50 -0.06
CA GLN A 128 13.67 -11.04 0.38
C GLN A 128 14.23 -10.04 -0.64
N PHE A 129 14.95 -9.02 -0.17
CA PHE A 129 15.55 -7.99 -1.02
C PHE A 129 17.07 -8.20 -1.06
N PRO A 130 17.63 -8.99 -2.00
CA PRO A 130 19.06 -9.25 -2.05
C PRO A 130 19.88 -7.98 -2.28
N ILE A 131 21.11 -7.98 -1.78
CA ILE A 131 22.08 -6.91 -2.06
C ILE A 131 22.79 -7.25 -3.38
N GLN A 132 22.71 -6.36 -4.35
CA GLN A 132 23.30 -6.56 -5.68
C GLN A 132 24.84 -6.64 -5.59
N HIS A 133 25.44 -5.70 -4.87
CA HIS A 133 26.89 -5.57 -4.68
C HIS A 133 27.27 -5.90 -3.23
N TRP A 134 27.40 -7.20 -2.92
CA TRP A 134 27.65 -7.69 -1.55
C TRP A 134 28.88 -7.06 -0.89
N GLU A 135 29.91 -6.70 -1.66
CA GLU A 135 31.12 -6.01 -1.22
C GLU A 135 30.83 -4.68 -0.51
N GLN A 136 29.76 -3.99 -0.91
CA GLN A 136 29.35 -2.72 -0.32
C GLN A 136 28.76 -2.89 1.09
N ALA A 137 28.33 -4.09 1.47
CA ALA A 137 27.79 -4.39 2.80
C ALA A 137 28.85 -4.83 3.83
N LYS A 138 30.12 -4.94 3.41
CA LYS A 138 31.24 -5.39 4.25
C LYS A 138 31.45 -4.50 5.47
N VAL A 139 31.48 -3.17 5.29
CA VAL A 139 31.62 -2.22 6.39
C VAL A 139 30.35 -2.21 7.23
N GLY A 140 30.51 -2.52 8.52
CA GLY A 140 29.39 -2.73 9.43
C GLY A 140 28.72 -4.11 9.33
N SER A 141 29.15 -4.99 8.43
CA SER A 141 28.56 -6.33 8.22
C SER A 141 27.03 -6.31 8.05
N ILE A 142 26.52 -5.36 7.26
CA ILE A 142 25.08 -5.04 7.16
C ILE A 142 24.29 -5.95 6.21
N TYR A 143 24.81 -7.12 5.86
CA TYR A 143 24.16 -8.11 4.98
C TYR A 143 22.73 -8.49 5.42
N LYS A 144 22.44 -8.40 6.71
CA LYS A 144 21.11 -8.70 7.25
C LYS A 144 20.02 -7.71 6.80
N LEU A 145 20.39 -6.59 6.16
CA LEU A 145 19.43 -5.69 5.53
C LEU A 145 18.53 -6.41 4.52
N GLU A 146 19.02 -7.47 3.86
CA GLU A 146 18.22 -8.24 2.90
C GLU A 146 16.89 -8.77 3.48
N LYS A 147 16.84 -8.99 4.80
CA LYS A 147 15.65 -9.43 5.53
C LYS A 147 15.05 -8.35 6.43
N GLU A 148 15.88 -7.48 7.01
CA GLU A 148 15.36 -6.42 7.90
C GLU A 148 14.60 -5.34 7.12
N ILE A 149 14.98 -5.05 5.87
CA ILE A 149 14.21 -4.13 5.00
C ILE A 149 12.79 -4.65 4.71
N PRO A 150 12.58 -5.85 4.10
CA PRO A 150 11.23 -6.33 3.84
C PRO A 150 10.42 -6.55 5.12
N LYS A 151 11.06 -6.91 6.23
CA LYS A 151 10.40 -6.97 7.54
C LYS A 151 9.89 -5.61 8.01
N LYS A 152 10.65 -4.53 7.77
CA LYS A 152 10.19 -3.15 8.06
C LYS A 152 9.04 -2.74 7.15
N ILE A 153 9.09 -3.11 5.89
CA ILE A 153 8.00 -2.86 4.94
C ILE A 153 6.69 -3.53 5.41
N VAL A 154 6.76 -4.80 5.83
CA VAL A 154 5.61 -5.50 6.42
C VAL A 154 5.05 -4.74 7.63
N GLN A 155 5.93 -4.28 8.54
CA GLN A 155 5.51 -3.51 9.72
C GLN A 155 4.83 -2.19 9.33
N LEU A 156 5.32 -1.51 8.30
CA LEU A 156 4.76 -0.24 7.82
C LEU A 156 3.37 -0.43 7.22
N PHE A 157 3.14 -1.48 6.43
CA PHE A 157 1.80 -1.78 5.91
C PHE A 157 0.84 -2.25 7.00
N GLN A 158 1.30 -3.06 7.97
CA GLN A 158 0.46 -3.51 9.09
C GLN A 158 -0.01 -2.36 10.00
N ALA A 159 0.75 -1.26 10.05
CA ALA A 159 0.41 -0.09 10.85
C ALA A 159 -0.44 0.95 10.08
N GLY A 160 -0.58 0.80 8.76
CA GLY A 160 -1.27 1.74 7.88
C GLY A 160 -2.72 1.35 7.57
N ALA A 161 -3.27 1.99 6.52
CA ALA A 161 -4.64 1.75 6.05
C ALA A 161 -4.88 0.30 5.60
N ASN A 162 -6.15 -0.15 5.68
CA ASN A 162 -6.58 -1.51 5.34
C ASN A 162 -6.44 -1.89 3.85
N THR A 163 -5.92 -0.99 3.00
CA THR A 163 -5.79 -1.17 1.55
C THR A 163 -4.80 -2.27 1.18
N VAL A 164 -3.76 -2.51 1.99
CA VAL A 164 -2.72 -3.52 1.71
C VAL A 164 -2.62 -4.51 2.87
N TYR A 165 -2.74 -5.79 2.55
CA TYR A 165 -2.55 -6.90 3.48
C TYR A 165 -1.18 -7.56 3.21
N PRO A 166 -0.12 -7.22 3.98
CA PRO A 166 1.22 -7.73 3.71
C PRO A 166 1.39 -9.18 4.19
N VAL A 167 1.88 -10.05 3.32
CA VAL A 167 2.27 -11.44 3.61
C VAL A 167 3.78 -11.56 3.56
N SER A 168 4.37 -12.02 4.67
CA SER A 168 5.82 -12.17 4.78
C SER A 168 6.33 -13.38 3.99
N TRP A 169 7.17 -13.15 2.98
CA TRP A 169 7.78 -14.22 2.18
C TRP A 169 9.33 -14.11 2.09
N PHE A 170 9.96 -13.28 2.91
CA PHE A 170 11.41 -13.01 2.87
C PHE A 170 12.32 -14.05 3.55
N ASN A 171 11.81 -15.26 3.83
CA ASN A 171 12.61 -16.34 4.42
C ASN A 171 13.27 -17.25 3.38
N LYS A 172 12.92 -17.09 2.11
CA LYS A 172 13.51 -17.81 0.98
C LYS A 172 14.38 -16.87 0.15
N LYS A 173 15.58 -17.33 -0.20
CA LYS A 173 16.46 -16.60 -1.11
C LYS A 173 15.91 -16.69 -2.53
N LEU A 174 15.81 -15.56 -3.20
CA LEU A 174 15.48 -15.46 -4.61
C LEU A 174 16.66 -14.86 -5.37
N ASN A 175 16.86 -15.31 -6.59
CA ASN A 175 17.71 -14.60 -7.54
C ASN A 175 16.79 -13.75 -8.42
N VAL A 176 16.63 -12.48 -8.03
CA VAL A 176 15.80 -11.48 -8.73
C VAL A 176 16.63 -10.49 -9.55
N ASN A 177 17.96 -10.50 -9.43
CA ASN A 177 18.82 -9.47 -10.06
C ASN A 177 18.62 -9.45 -11.59
N ILE A 178 18.52 -10.64 -12.20
CA ILE A 178 18.27 -10.79 -13.65
C ILE A 178 16.93 -10.16 -14.05
N ASP A 179 15.91 -10.27 -13.20
CA ASP A 179 14.57 -9.72 -13.45
C ASP A 179 14.58 -8.17 -13.39
N PHE A 180 15.47 -7.56 -12.60
CA PHE A 180 15.67 -6.10 -12.58
C PHE A 180 16.50 -5.59 -13.77
N GLU A 181 17.41 -6.41 -14.32
CA GLU A 181 18.23 -6.06 -15.49
C GLU A 181 17.43 -6.08 -16.81
N GLN A 182 16.42 -6.94 -16.92
CA GLN A 182 15.55 -7.06 -18.10
C GLN A 182 14.43 -6.02 -18.12
N GLN A 183 14.77 -4.75 -17.94
CA GLN A 183 13.81 -3.62 -17.93
C GLN A 183 12.64 -3.81 -16.93
N GLY A 184 12.85 -4.57 -15.85
CA GLY A 184 11.83 -4.81 -14.83
C GLY A 184 10.79 -5.88 -15.18
N GLN A 185 10.99 -6.67 -16.23
CA GLN A 185 10.13 -7.82 -16.51
C GLN A 185 10.50 -8.99 -15.58
N VAL A 186 9.61 -9.27 -14.62
CA VAL A 186 9.77 -10.43 -13.74
C VAL A 186 9.24 -11.68 -14.42
N ARG A 187 10.04 -12.76 -14.40
CA ARG A 187 9.62 -14.06 -14.93
C ARG A 187 8.31 -14.52 -14.31
N TYR A 188 7.30 -14.81 -15.13
CA TYR A 188 5.97 -15.22 -14.67
C TYR A 188 6.00 -16.46 -13.76
N GLN A 189 6.91 -17.42 -14.01
CA GLN A 189 7.05 -18.61 -13.17
C GLN A 189 7.48 -18.27 -11.74
N LEU A 190 8.28 -17.21 -11.57
CA LEU A 190 8.69 -16.73 -10.26
C LEU A 190 7.52 -16.02 -9.55
N ILE A 191 6.75 -15.21 -10.28
CA ILE A 191 5.53 -14.59 -9.77
C ILE A 191 4.58 -15.66 -9.25
N ASP A 192 4.27 -16.67 -10.07
CA ASP A 192 3.36 -17.76 -9.72
C ASP A 192 3.87 -18.56 -8.52
N ALA A 193 5.15 -18.96 -8.52
CA ALA A 193 5.72 -19.75 -7.42
C ALA A 193 5.64 -19.02 -6.06
N VAL A 194 5.84 -17.69 -6.06
CA VAL A 194 5.70 -16.90 -4.83
C VAL A 194 4.24 -16.73 -4.46
N ALA A 195 3.39 -16.32 -5.40
CA ALA A 195 1.98 -16.00 -5.16
C ALA A 195 1.15 -17.21 -4.73
N GLU A 196 1.37 -18.38 -5.33
CA GLU A 196 0.68 -19.62 -4.97
C GLU A 196 1.06 -20.06 -3.56
N GLN A 197 2.35 -20.03 -3.23
CA GLN A 197 2.83 -20.44 -1.91
C GLN A 197 2.45 -19.44 -0.81
N ALA A 198 2.43 -18.14 -1.13
CA ALA A 198 2.04 -17.08 -0.21
C ALA A 198 0.51 -16.87 -0.16
N ASN A 199 -0.23 -17.43 -1.12
CA ASN A 199 -1.65 -17.21 -1.35
C ASN A 199 -2.02 -15.71 -1.47
N THR A 200 -1.36 -15.01 -2.39
CA THR A 200 -1.49 -13.55 -2.59
C THR A 200 -1.91 -13.18 -4.01
N GLN A 201 -2.46 -11.97 -4.16
CA GLN A 201 -2.85 -11.40 -5.46
C GLN A 201 -1.66 -10.69 -6.12
N PHE A 202 -0.83 -10.06 -5.29
CA PHE A 202 0.34 -9.32 -5.74
C PHE A 202 1.61 -9.91 -5.14
N VAL A 203 2.72 -9.71 -5.83
CA VAL A 203 4.06 -10.05 -5.33
C VAL A 203 4.95 -8.82 -5.46
N MET A 204 5.59 -8.46 -4.36
CA MET A 204 6.60 -7.41 -4.28
C MET A 204 7.99 -8.03 -4.29
N PHE A 205 8.72 -7.78 -5.37
CA PHE A 205 10.14 -8.05 -5.48
C PHE A 205 10.91 -6.77 -5.20
N GLY A 206 12.10 -6.91 -4.62
CA GLY A 206 12.99 -5.79 -4.41
C GLY A 206 14.45 -6.22 -4.42
N GLN A 207 15.34 -5.27 -4.58
CA GLN A 207 16.78 -5.44 -4.43
C GLN A 207 17.39 -4.18 -3.83
N ILE A 208 18.52 -4.33 -3.14
CA ILE A 208 19.33 -3.23 -2.64
C ILE A 208 20.49 -3.07 -3.63
N SER A 209 20.40 -2.06 -4.49
CA SER A 209 21.35 -1.86 -5.60
C SER A 209 22.56 -1.00 -5.23
N ASP A 210 22.50 -0.22 -4.14
CA ASP A 210 23.64 0.58 -3.70
C ASP A 210 23.70 0.71 -2.16
N LEU A 211 24.85 0.38 -1.58
CA LEU A 211 25.25 0.56 -0.19
C LEU A 211 26.65 1.20 -0.05
N SER A 212 27.15 1.79 -1.14
CA SER A 212 28.50 2.35 -1.25
C SER A 212 28.70 3.58 -0.37
N PHE A 213 29.96 3.94 -0.14
CA PHE A 213 30.33 5.18 0.53
C PHE A 213 30.57 6.29 -0.50
N GLY A 214 30.10 7.49 -0.17
CA GLY A 214 30.39 8.71 -0.89
C GLY A 214 31.69 9.37 -0.43
N GLU A 215 31.81 10.66 -0.70
CA GLU A 215 32.99 11.44 -0.32
C GLU A 215 33.06 11.66 1.20
N GLN A 216 34.28 11.94 1.68
CA GLN A 216 34.52 12.24 3.08
C GLN A 216 33.97 13.64 3.41
N SER A 217 33.03 13.70 4.35
CA SER A 217 32.30 14.94 4.66
C SER A 217 33.09 15.94 5.52
N ASN A 218 34.24 15.54 6.08
CA ASN A 218 35.06 16.33 7.01
C ASN A 218 36.49 16.63 6.51
N ASP A 219 36.70 16.77 5.20
CA ASP A 219 38.02 16.96 4.56
C ASP A 219 38.90 18.08 5.14
N PHE A 220 38.33 19.08 5.82
CA PHE A 220 39.06 20.24 6.35
C PHE A 220 39.35 20.21 7.86
N LYS A 221 38.98 19.15 8.59
CA LYS A 221 39.13 19.07 10.06
C LYS A 221 39.80 17.77 10.50
N PHE A 222 41.13 17.71 10.36
CA PHE A 222 41.97 16.55 10.70
C PHE A 222 41.89 16.08 12.17
N TRP A 223 41.29 16.88 13.06
CA TRP A 223 41.11 16.58 14.47
C TRP A 223 39.74 15.95 14.80
N GLN A 224 38.85 15.79 13.82
CA GLN A 224 37.58 15.09 13.96
C GLN A 224 37.68 13.69 13.34
N ASP A 225 36.99 12.72 13.93
CA ASP A 225 36.87 11.39 13.31
C ASP A 225 36.28 11.52 11.91
N ASP A 226 36.80 10.73 10.96
CA ASP A 226 36.36 10.74 9.58
C ASP A 226 34.87 10.37 9.49
N GLN A 227 34.06 11.28 8.93
CA GLN A 227 32.63 11.08 8.71
C GLN A 227 32.39 10.85 7.23
N PHE A 228 31.75 9.73 6.89
CA PHE A 228 31.51 9.35 5.51
C PHE A 228 30.02 9.37 5.22
N GLU A 229 29.67 9.95 4.08
CA GLU A 229 28.35 9.71 3.52
C GLU A 229 28.26 8.26 3.06
N ARG A 230 27.13 7.61 3.33
CA ARG A 230 26.81 6.29 2.80
C ARG A 230 25.50 6.34 2.03
N PHE A 231 25.50 5.77 0.84
CA PHE A 231 24.34 5.67 -0.02
C PHE A 231 23.46 4.47 0.35
N PHE A 232 22.19 4.58 0.02
CA PHE A 232 21.20 3.51 0.09
C PHE A 232 20.26 3.64 -1.10
N THR A 233 20.36 2.72 -2.04
CA THR A 233 19.44 2.61 -3.19
C THR A 233 18.72 1.27 -3.15
N MET A 234 17.40 1.32 -3.38
CA MET A 234 16.51 0.17 -3.39
C MET A 234 15.59 0.24 -4.61
N ASP A 235 15.56 -0.84 -5.38
CA ASP A 235 14.62 -1.03 -6.49
C ASP A 235 13.47 -1.91 -6.02
N VAL A 236 12.24 -1.60 -6.46
CA VAL A 236 11.03 -2.34 -6.12
C VAL A 236 10.19 -2.55 -7.37
N ILE A 237 9.67 -3.77 -7.53
CA ILE A 237 8.69 -4.15 -8.54
C ILE A 237 7.50 -4.82 -7.85
N ILE A 238 6.28 -4.42 -8.21
CA ILE A 238 5.06 -5.11 -7.83
C ILE A 238 4.39 -5.67 -9.08
N ALA A 239 4.22 -6.98 -9.09
CA ALA A 239 3.53 -7.69 -10.16
C ALA A 239 2.18 -8.24 -9.69
N ASN A 240 1.20 -8.22 -10.59
CA ASN A 240 -0.06 -8.92 -10.42
C ASN A 240 0.12 -10.42 -10.73
N ALA A 241 -0.19 -11.29 -9.79
CA ALA A 241 -0.06 -12.74 -9.94
C ALA A 241 -1.21 -13.42 -10.69
N LEU A 242 -2.16 -12.61 -11.17
CA LEU A 242 -3.23 -13.05 -12.06
C LEU A 242 -2.90 -12.72 -13.52
N THR A 243 -2.48 -11.49 -13.82
CA THR A 243 -2.19 -11.05 -15.19
C THR A 243 -0.71 -11.11 -15.57
N HIS A 244 0.17 -11.31 -14.59
CA HIS A 244 1.64 -11.19 -14.71
C HIS A 244 2.14 -9.79 -15.09
N GLU A 245 1.26 -8.79 -15.10
CA GLU A 245 1.62 -7.41 -15.38
C GLU A 245 2.38 -6.78 -14.20
N VAL A 246 3.40 -5.99 -14.52
CA VAL A 246 4.06 -5.12 -13.56
C VAL A 246 3.21 -3.88 -13.39
N LEU A 247 2.62 -3.73 -12.19
CA LEU A 247 1.77 -2.60 -11.85
C LEU A 247 2.57 -1.41 -11.34
N TYR A 248 3.69 -1.69 -10.69
CA TYR A 248 4.52 -0.66 -10.08
C TYR A 248 5.99 -1.02 -10.20
N GLN A 249 6.80 -0.06 -10.62
CA GLN A 249 8.24 -0.17 -10.60
C GLN A 249 8.83 1.19 -10.25
N ASN A 250 9.69 1.22 -9.22
CA ASN A 250 10.36 2.46 -8.85
C ASN A 250 11.71 2.19 -8.18
N ARG A 251 12.57 3.21 -8.21
CA ARG A 251 13.87 3.23 -7.57
C ARG A 251 13.89 4.32 -6.51
N PHE A 252 14.21 3.94 -5.29
CA PHE A 252 14.32 4.83 -4.15
C PHE A 252 15.76 5.00 -3.74
N HIS A 253 16.11 6.20 -3.32
CA HIS A 253 17.47 6.57 -2.99
C HIS A 253 17.48 7.41 -1.73
N SER A 254 18.50 7.22 -0.91
CA SER A 254 18.84 8.13 0.17
C SER A 254 20.33 8.09 0.44
N SER A 255 20.82 9.11 1.11
CA SER A 255 22.16 9.15 1.67
C SER A 255 22.08 9.72 3.09
N ALA A 256 23.07 9.35 3.90
CA ALA A 256 23.24 9.89 5.23
C ALA A 256 24.65 9.58 5.75
N GLU A 257 25.05 10.32 6.78
CA GLU A 257 26.30 10.10 7.49
C GLU A 257 26.34 8.74 8.18
N TRP A 258 27.47 8.04 8.02
CA TRP A 258 27.72 6.76 8.66
C TRP A 258 28.44 6.96 10.00
N THR A 259 27.66 7.05 11.07
CA THR A 259 28.14 7.38 12.42
C THR A 259 28.66 6.16 13.22
N PHE A 260 28.88 5.00 12.60
CA PHE A 260 29.35 3.78 13.28
C PHE A 260 30.84 3.56 12.99
N ASP A 261 31.59 3.02 13.98
CA ASP A 261 32.96 2.57 13.75
C ASP A 261 33.00 1.53 12.63
N GLN A 262 33.72 1.84 11.55
CA GLN A 262 33.80 1.01 10.35
C GLN A 262 34.42 -0.38 10.60
N ARG A 263 35.16 -0.55 11.69
CA ARG A 263 35.80 -1.81 12.09
C ARG A 263 34.89 -2.70 12.91
N GLN A 264 33.72 -2.20 13.34
CA GLN A 264 32.79 -2.96 14.17
C GLN A 264 31.54 -3.39 13.40
N PRO A 265 31.00 -4.60 13.69
CA PRO A 265 29.73 -5.01 13.13
C PRO A 265 28.57 -4.18 13.71
N VAL A 266 27.62 -3.83 12.86
CA VAL A 266 26.42 -3.09 13.22
C VAL A 266 25.22 -4.04 13.29
N GLN A 267 24.48 -3.97 14.39
CA GLN A 267 23.25 -4.76 14.55
C GLN A 267 22.08 -4.05 13.86
N VAL A 268 21.84 -4.36 12.58
CA VAL A 268 20.77 -3.73 11.77
C VAL A 268 19.34 -4.05 12.23
N ASN A 269 19.16 -5.06 13.07
CA ASN A 269 17.88 -5.36 13.74
C ASN A 269 17.67 -4.56 15.04
N SER A 270 18.66 -3.76 15.47
CA SER A 270 18.62 -3.03 16.73
C SER A 270 18.00 -1.64 16.60
N ARG A 271 17.42 -1.12 17.70
CA ARG A 271 16.99 0.28 17.77
C ARG A 271 18.14 1.26 17.57
N LYS A 272 19.37 0.90 17.96
CA LYS A 272 20.55 1.75 17.77
C LYS A 272 20.78 2.05 16.29
N PHE A 273 20.67 1.03 15.43
CA PHE A 273 20.75 1.22 13.98
C PHE A 273 19.63 2.10 13.45
N TRP A 274 18.38 1.75 13.74
CA TRP A 274 17.20 2.49 13.26
C TRP A 274 17.01 3.89 13.88
N ASN A 275 17.86 4.27 14.84
CA ASN A 275 17.89 5.62 15.39
C ASN A 275 19.05 6.47 14.85
N SER A 276 20.04 5.84 14.20
CA SER A 276 21.14 6.55 13.52
C SER A 276 20.64 7.29 12.29
N ASP A 277 21.41 8.25 11.80
CA ASP A 277 21.05 9.05 10.62
C ASP A 277 20.88 8.18 9.37
N TYR A 278 21.76 7.20 9.18
CA TYR A 278 21.62 6.20 8.11
C TYR A 278 20.33 5.37 8.24
N GLY A 279 20.04 4.84 9.43
CA GLY A 279 18.79 4.11 9.67
C GLY A 279 17.53 4.98 9.45
N ASN A 280 17.59 6.26 9.83
CA ASN A 280 16.50 7.22 9.62
C ASN A 280 16.31 7.55 8.13
N GLY A 281 17.40 7.67 7.36
CA GLY A 281 17.35 7.83 5.90
C GLY A 281 16.61 6.68 5.22
N ILE A 282 16.93 5.45 5.61
CA ILE A 282 16.24 4.24 5.16
C ILE A 282 14.76 4.28 5.58
N GLU A 283 14.43 4.60 6.85
CA GLU A 283 13.02 4.68 7.29
C GLU A 283 12.19 5.68 6.46
N ARG A 284 12.78 6.81 6.04
CA ARG A 284 12.10 7.78 5.15
C ARG A 284 11.83 7.19 3.77
N VAL A 285 12.81 6.51 3.18
CA VAL A 285 12.64 5.80 1.90
C VAL A 285 11.51 4.79 1.99
N LEU A 286 11.49 3.95 3.04
CA LEU A 286 10.45 2.92 3.19
C LEU A 286 9.06 3.52 3.42
N THR A 287 8.98 4.67 4.09
CA THR A 287 7.70 5.39 4.30
C THR A 287 7.17 5.99 3.00
N ASN A 288 8.03 6.61 2.19
CA ASN A 288 7.64 7.12 0.87
C ASN A 288 7.18 5.98 -0.05
N MET A 289 7.94 4.88 -0.07
CA MET A 289 7.57 3.69 -0.84
C MET A 289 6.20 3.12 -0.42
N ARG A 290 5.91 3.06 0.89
CA ARG A 290 4.59 2.65 1.38
C ARG A 290 3.49 3.55 0.81
N ASP A 291 3.68 4.87 0.84
CA ASP A 291 2.66 5.83 0.37
C ASP A 291 2.40 5.70 -1.13
N ASP A 292 3.46 5.58 -1.93
CA ASP A 292 3.36 5.37 -3.38
C ASP A 292 2.58 4.09 -3.70
N ILE A 293 2.89 3.00 -3.00
CA ILE A 293 2.24 1.70 -3.20
C ILE A 293 0.78 1.72 -2.75
N LEU A 294 0.47 2.39 -1.63
CA LEU A 294 -0.92 2.54 -1.19
C LEU A 294 -1.73 3.32 -2.23
N SER A 295 -1.13 4.38 -2.82
CA SER A 295 -1.76 5.15 -3.88
C SER A 295 -2.04 4.28 -5.10
N GLU A 296 -1.04 3.52 -5.56
CA GLU A 296 -1.17 2.67 -6.76
C GLU A 296 -2.18 1.52 -6.57
N LEU A 297 -2.15 0.85 -5.42
CA LEU A 297 -3.01 -0.31 -5.16
C LEU A 297 -4.43 0.07 -4.70
N SER A 298 -4.68 1.32 -4.32
CA SER A 298 -6.01 1.77 -3.88
C SER A 298 -7.08 1.55 -4.94
N CYS A 299 -6.76 1.87 -6.20
CA CYS A 299 -7.66 1.78 -7.34
C CYS A 299 -7.65 0.41 -8.05
N GLN A 300 -6.79 -0.52 -7.64
CA GLN A 300 -6.81 -1.87 -8.16
C GLN A 300 -8.05 -2.61 -7.66
N GLN A 301 -8.78 -3.25 -8.57
CA GLN A 301 -9.96 -4.04 -8.21
C GLN A 301 -9.56 -5.23 -7.35
N LEU A 302 -10.42 -5.59 -6.38
CA LEU A 302 -10.22 -6.82 -5.63
C LEU A 302 -10.54 -8.02 -6.52
N GLN A 303 -9.50 -8.76 -6.89
CA GLN A 303 -9.62 -10.03 -7.59
C GLN A 303 -9.25 -11.18 -6.65
N SER A 304 -9.93 -12.31 -6.77
CA SER A 304 -9.63 -13.50 -5.97
C SER A 304 -9.64 -14.74 -6.84
N LYS A 305 -8.77 -15.70 -6.52
CA LYS A 305 -8.73 -17.01 -7.19
C LYS A 305 -9.74 -17.95 -6.54
N ILE A 306 -10.35 -18.81 -7.35
CA ILE A 306 -11.08 -19.99 -6.89
C ILE A 306 -10.07 -21.08 -6.52
N LEU A 307 -10.02 -21.43 -5.23
CA LEU A 307 -9.13 -22.45 -4.67
C LEU A 307 -9.69 -23.87 -4.84
N SER A 308 -11.01 -24.02 -4.77
CA SER A 308 -11.69 -25.30 -4.95
C SER A 308 -13.13 -25.09 -5.39
N VAL A 309 -13.66 -26.07 -6.12
CA VAL A 309 -15.06 -26.16 -6.52
C VAL A 309 -15.64 -27.41 -5.86
N ASN A 310 -16.63 -27.23 -5.00
CA ASN A 310 -17.26 -28.29 -4.20
C ASN A 310 -18.72 -28.46 -4.59
N ASN A 311 -19.17 -29.72 -4.62
CA ASN A 311 -20.59 -30.12 -4.76
C ASN A 311 -21.34 -29.47 -5.92
N GLY A 312 -20.61 -28.94 -6.89
CA GLY A 312 -21.19 -28.30 -8.06
C GLY A 312 -22.03 -27.05 -7.82
N ASN A 313 -21.85 -26.36 -6.71
CA ASN A 313 -22.52 -25.06 -6.51
C ASN A 313 -21.76 -24.16 -5.54
N GLN A 314 -20.65 -24.63 -5.00
CA GLN A 314 -19.91 -23.96 -3.96
C GLN A 314 -18.46 -23.80 -4.40
N VAL A 315 -17.92 -22.61 -4.19
CA VAL A 315 -16.52 -22.29 -4.47
C VAL A 315 -15.86 -21.78 -3.21
N GLN A 316 -14.60 -22.17 -3.01
CA GLN A 316 -13.76 -21.59 -1.97
C GLN A 316 -12.81 -20.59 -2.60
N ILE A 317 -12.69 -19.42 -1.98
CA ILE A 317 -11.99 -18.26 -2.55
C ILE A 317 -10.88 -17.80 -1.61
N ASN A 318 -9.84 -17.16 -2.15
CA ASN A 318 -8.62 -16.83 -1.39
C ASN A 318 -8.61 -15.44 -0.74
N ILE A 319 -9.79 -14.88 -0.48
CA ILE A 319 -10.03 -13.65 0.29
C ILE A 319 -11.05 -13.92 1.40
N GLY A 320 -10.93 -13.20 2.51
CA GLY A 320 -11.79 -13.35 3.70
C GLY A 320 -12.00 -12.05 4.45
N ARG A 321 -12.35 -12.14 5.75
CA ARG A 321 -12.62 -10.96 6.60
C ARG A 321 -11.47 -9.95 6.59
N GLY A 322 -10.22 -10.43 6.59
CA GLY A 322 -9.04 -9.57 6.56
C GLY A 322 -8.88 -8.75 5.28
N GLN A 323 -9.69 -9.03 4.24
CA GLN A 323 -9.73 -8.29 2.99
C GLN A 323 -11.05 -7.52 2.81
N GLY A 324 -11.93 -7.47 3.81
CA GLY A 324 -13.23 -6.80 3.72
C GLY A 324 -14.38 -7.69 3.22
N VAL A 325 -14.17 -9.02 3.15
CA VAL A 325 -15.22 -9.95 2.74
C VAL A 325 -16.23 -10.15 3.88
N TYR A 326 -17.53 -10.09 3.58
CA TYR A 326 -18.60 -10.37 4.54
C TYR A 326 -19.72 -11.23 3.94
N ILE A 327 -20.49 -11.89 4.82
CA ILE A 327 -21.59 -12.78 4.43
C ILE A 327 -22.65 -11.96 3.68
N GLY A 328 -23.08 -12.47 2.54
CA GLY A 328 -24.12 -11.86 1.70
C GLY A 328 -23.60 -10.98 0.57
N GLN A 329 -22.29 -10.67 0.52
CA GLN A 329 -21.68 -10.05 -0.65
C GLN A 329 -21.82 -10.94 -1.90
N GLU A 330 -21.96 -10.30 -3.05
CA GLU A 330 -22.07 -10.97 -4.35
C GLU A 330 -20.88 -10.64 -5.23
N TYR A 331 -20.32 -11.67 -5.85
CA TYR A 331 -19.16 -11.58 -6.73
C TYR A 331 -19.51 -12.16 -8.09
N ARG A 332 -18.90 -11.60 -9.13
CA ARG A 332 -18.97 -12.13 -10.49
C ARG A 332 -17.83 -13.13 -10.70
N VAL A 333 -18.10 -14.22 -11.39
CA VAL A 333 -17.08 -15.19 -11.82
C VAL A 333 -16.61 -14.84 -13.24
N SER A 334 -15.31 -14.96 -13.49
CA SER A 334 -14.67 -14.75 -14.78
C SER A 334 -13.72 -15.91 -15.07
N TYR A 335 -13.75 -16.44 -16.29
CA TYR A 335 -12.88 -17.53 -16.71
C TYR A 335 -11.49 -17.02 -17.05
N ARG A 336 -10.46 -17.73 -16.60
CA ARG A 336 -9.09 -17.45 -17.03
C ARG A 336 -8.84 -18.03 -18.43
N ALA A 337 -8.29 -17.21 -19.32
CA ALA A 337 -7.92 -17.59 -20.68
C ALA A 337 -6.48 -17.15 -20.96
N ASP A 338 -5.55 -18.10 -20.90
CA ASP A 338 -4.14 -17.85 -21.14
C ASP A 338 -3.78 -18.06 -22.62
N VAL A 339 -3.05 -17.11 -23.20
CA VAL A 339 -2.55 -17.16 -24.58
C VAL A 339 -1.05 -16.87 -24.56
N ILE A 340 -0.27 -17.54 -25.39
CA ILE A 340 1.15 -17.23 -25.57
C ILE A 340 1.27 -16.39 -26.84
N ASP A 341 1.93 -15.23 -26.76
CA ASP A 341 2.19 -14.37 -27.93
C ASP A 341 3.30 -14.94 -28.82
N ASP A 342 3.51 -14.32 -29.99
CA ASP A 342 4.54 -14.76 -30.96
C ASP A 342 5.98 -14.66 -30.41
N ASN A 343 6.19 -13.91 -29.32
CA ASN A 343 7.48 -13.74 -28.65
C ASN A 343 7.67 -14.71 -27.47
N GLY A 344 6.68 -15.57 -27.18
CA GLY A 344 6.72 -16.53 -26.09
C GLY A 344 6.29 -15.95 -24.73
N ASN A 345 5.71 -14.75 -24.69
CA ASN A 345 5.17 -14.16 -23.47
C ASN A 345 3.79 -14.73 -23.16
N LEU A 346 3.54 -15.02 -21.88
CA LEU A 346 2.24 -15.43 -21.40
C LEU A 346 1.33 -14.21 -21.23
N LEU A 347 0.20 -14.20 -21.92
CA LEU A 347 -0.85 -13.19 -21.85
C LEU A 347 -2.08 -13.83 -21.18
N THR A 348 -2.37 -13.44 -19.94
CA THR A 348 -3.58 -13.87 -19.24
C THR A 348 -4.72 -12.90 -19.50
N ASN A 349 -5.81 -13.40 -20.07
CA ASN A 349 -7.07 -12.68 -20.27
C ASN A 349 -8.18 -13.25 -19.38
N PHE A 350 -9.21 -12.45 -19.12
CA PHE A 350 -10.40 -12.89 -18.40
C PHE A 350 -11.64 -12.80 -19.28
N VAL A 351 -12.34 -13.92 -19.43
CA VAL A 351 -13.63 -13.99 -20.12
C VAL A 351 -14.72 -13.86 -19.08
N ILE A 352 -15.44 -12.74 -19.12
CA ILE A 352 -16.52 -12.46 -18.17
C ILE A 352 -17.62 -13.51 -18.34
N SER A 353 -17.95 -14.22 -17.26
CA SER A 353 -19.07 -15.15 -17.24
C SER A 353 -20.36 -14.46 -16.74
N PRO A 354 -21.55 -14.99 -17.06
CA PRO A 354 -22.80 -14.48 -16.51
C PRO A 354 -23.01 -14.87 -15.03
N TYR A 355 -22.12 -15.71 -14.47
CA TYR A 355 -22.36 -16.37 -13.20
C TYR A 355 -22.05 -15.49 -11.99
N ARG A 356 -22.91 -15.60 -10.99
CA ARG A 356 -22.79 -14.90 -9.72
C ARG A 356 -22.72 -15.87 -8.56
N VAL A 357 -21.87 -15.53 -7.60
CA VAL A 357 -21.78 -16.25 -6.33
C VAL A 357 -22.03 -15.31 -5.18
N LYS A 358 -22.67 -15.83 -4.14
CA LYS A 358 -22.92 -15.12 -2.90
C LYS A 358 -22.14 -15.73 -1.76
N ILE A 359 -21.48 -14.90 -0.97
CA ILE A 359 -20.70 -15.34 0.18
C ILE A 359 -21.63 -15.90 1.26
N THR A 360 -21.44 -17.17 1.62
CA THR A 360 -22.23 -17.85 2.66
C THR A 360 -21.44 -18.11 3.94
N LYS A 361 -20.11 -18.25 3.84
CA LYS A 361 -19.22 -18.38 5.01
C LYS A 361 -17.95 -17.56 4.80
N VAL A 362 -17.46 -16.92 5.87
CA VAL A 362 -16.24 -16.12 5.83
C VAL A 362 -15.29 -16.53 6.94
N TYR A 363 -14.05 -16.81 6.56
CA TYR A 363 -12.92 -17.03 7.45
C TYR A 363 -11.97 -15.84 7.37
N GLU A 364 -10.84 -15.89 8.07
CA GLU A 364 -9.92 -14.77 8.11
C GLU A 364 -9.33 -14.43 6.74
N ASN A 365 -8.91 -15.46 6.00
CA ASN A 365 -8.16 -15.34 4.75
C ASN A 365 -8.78 -16.11 3.57
N SER A 366 -9.97 -16.66 3.77
CA SER A 366 -10.74 -17.38 2.76
C SER A 366 -12.23 -17.21 3.03
N ALA A 367 -13.03 -17.51 2.02
CA ALA A 367 -14.47 -17.53 2.14
C ALA A 367 -15.05 -18.63 1.25
N ILE A 368 -16.30 -18.98 1.53
CA ILE A 368 -17.08 -19.92 0.75
C ILE A 368 -18.23 -19.13 0.13
N ALA A 369 -18.35 -19.26 -1.18
CA ALA A 369 -19.42 -18.65 -1.96
C ALA A 369 -20.28 -19.75 -2.59
N GLU A 370 -21.59 -19.52 -2.66
CA GLU A 370 -22.54 -20.40 -3.33
C GLU A 370 -23.11 -19.71 -4.55
N SER A 371 -23.26 -20.47 -5.64
CA SER A 371 -23.86 -19.98 -6.87
C SER A 371 -25.29 -19.53 -6.66
N LEU A 372 -25.65 -18.40 -7.27
CA LEU A 372 -27.03 -17.94 -7.39
C LEU A 372 -27.73 -18.50 -8.64
N ASP A 373 -26.97 -19.04 -9.59
CA ASP A 373 -27.46 -19.53 -10.87
C ASP A 373 -27.50 -21.07 -10.87
N ALA A 374 -28.61 -21.65 -11.32
CA ALA A 374 -28.80 -23.11 -11.36
C ALA A 374 -27.91 -23.79 -12.41
N ASP A 375 -27.52 -23.06 -13.46
CA ASP A 375 -26.72 -23.53 -14.60
C ASP A 375 -25.21 -23.23 -14.46
N PHE A 376 -24.74 -22.84 -13.26
CA PHE A 376 -23.37 -22.38 -12.92
C PHE A 376 -22.20 -23.26 -13.41
N MET A 377 -22.48 -24.43 -13.97
CA MET A 377 -21.79 -25.65 -13.59
C MET A 377 -21.03 -26.40 -14.66
N SER A 378 -21.01 -25.96 -15.91
CA SER A 378 -20.23 -26.69 -16.91
C SER A 378 -18.76 -26.28 -16.95
N ASN A 379 -18.42 -25.03 -16.57
CA ASN A 379 -17.12 -24.45 -16.97
C ASN A 379 -16.32 -23.73 -15.87
N VAL A 380 -16.81 -23.59 -14.63
CA VAL A 380 -16.04 -22.95 -13.54
C VAL A 380 -14.97 -23.92 -13.02
N GLN A 381 -13.72 -23.46 -12.97
CA GLN A 381 -12.54 -24.24 -12.63
C GLN A 381 -11.74 -23.62 -11.47
N VAL A 382 -10.85 -24.43 -10.90
CA VAL A 382 -9.81 -23.91 -10.00
C VAL A 382 -8.94 -22.92 -10.78
N ASN A 383 -8.52 -21.84 -10.13
CA ASN A 383 -7.80 -20.70 -10.69
C ASN A 383 -8.60 -19.72 -11.57
N ASP A 384 -9.90 -19.97 -11.80
CA ASP A 384 -10.78 -18.90 -12.28
C ASP A 384 -10.84 -17.75 -11.27
N VAL A 385 -11.22 -16.58 -11.76
CA VAL A 385 -11.19 -15.35 -10.99
C VAL A 385 -12.59 -14.96 -10.59
N ILE A 386 -12.71 -14.42 -9.38
CA ILE A 386 -13.89 -13.70 -8.95
C ILE A 386 -13.53 -12.23 -8.75
N GLU A 387 -14.47 -11.37 -9.09
CA GLU A 387 -14.31 -9.92 -8.99
C GLU A 387 -15.50 -9.34 -8.26
N LEU A 388 -15.24 -8.38 -7.38
CA LEU A 388 -16.29 -7.58 -6.80
C LEU A 388 -16.83 -6.63 -7.87
N LYS A 389 -18.14 -6.68 -8.14
CA LYS A 389 -18.82 -5.77 -9.05
C LYS A 389 -19.78 -4.89 -8.24
N ASP A 390 -19.79 -3.58 -8.52
CA ASP A 390 -20.92 -2.76 -8.11
C ASP A 390 -22.11 -3.06 -9.03
N TRP A 391 -23.12 -3.71 -8.46
CA TRP A 391 -24.34 -4.11 -9.16
C TRP A 391 -25.33 -2.93 -9.32
N LYS A 392 -25.02 -1.74 -8.78
CA LYS A 392 -25.84 -0.52 -8.93
C LYS A 392 -25.52 0.28 -10.19
N THR A 393 -24.37 0.04 -10.82
CA THR A 393 -23.89 0.77 -12.02
C THR A 393 -24.23 0.10 -13.34
N ASP A 394 -25.33 -0.66 -13.43
CA ASP A 394 -25.80 -1.25 -14.70
C ASP A 394 -26.93 -0.40 -15.30
N TRP A 395 -26.60 0.40 -16.33
CA TRP A 395 -27.53 0.97 -17.33
C TRP A 395 -26.90 0.80 -18.71
#